data_AF-A0A0K0EKU3-F1
#
_entry.id   AF-A0A0K0EKU3-F1
#
_cell.length_a   1.000
_cell.length_b   1.000
_cell.length_c   1.000
_cell.angle_alpha   90.00
_cell.angle_beta   90.00
_cell.angle_gamma   90.00
#
_symmetry.space_group_name_H-M   'P 1'
#
loop_
_entity.id
_entity.type
_entity.pdbx_description
1 polymer ?
#
loop_
_entity_poly.entity_id
_entity_poly.type
_entity_poly.pdbx_seq_one_letter_code
_entity_poly.pdbx_strand_id
1 'polypeptide(L)'
;MWSKSSLLIAIFALFGFLTLCSGFSYQIRQVIQNGESYFIYNGRRYGTFEEAMNQVRKDMDEYFNKLTRKPSIIWITRTPKIQPLPVRTTPRPNKPVRPVSKTTRRPQPPKPNPRPSSRIPPKPVKPATQSTTKPVVTQKPPNNRIDRKYIPSAAEVDKLYTFDVNKEKLKDSSGPFSDKVYDEVWRGYDYKKDFKTGYLDMRNRILKETNRYRQAHGVPPLTYDYDLEKASQEYAKYLGDYNLFEHDPKNREKGWGENLARLSASIGSLATKKWYDEVRMHDFSKNQFSYGTGHFTALVWKDTKKVGCGIYLKTGNLYVVCKYTPGGNVYNKFNQNVFPRRGQ
;
A
#
# COMPACT_ATOMS: atom_id res chain seq x y z
N MET A 1 49.26 17.29 -25.91
CA MET A 1 49.46 18.10 -24.69
C MET A 1 48.11 18.66 -24.24
N TRP A 2 47.95 18.86 -22.92
CA TRP A 2 46.76 19.26 -22.16
C TRP A 2 46.03 20.52 -22.70
N SER A 3 44.80 20.90 -22.33
CA SER A 3 44.10 20.70 -21.04
C SER A 3 42.57 20.78 -21.15
N LYS A 4 41.92 20.19 -20.14
CA LYS A 4 40.51 20.35 -19.79
C LYS A 4 40.27 21.76 -19.24
N SER A 5 39.18 22.42 -19.63
CA SER A 5 38.21 23.10 -18.74
C SER A 5 37.21 23.96 -19.51
N SER A 6 35.99 24.00 -18.95
CA SER A 6 34.89 24.95 -19.20
C SER A 6 33.93 24.58 -20.35
N LEU A 7 32.72 24.03 -20.12
CA LEU A 7 31.50 24.61 -19.50
C LEU A 7 30.46 24.95 -20.60
N LEU A 8 29.16 24.82 -20.26
CA LEU A 8 27.94 25.29 -20.97
C LEU A 8 27.46 24.36 -22.13
N ILE A 9 26.19 23.92 -22.29
CA ILE A 9 24.87 24.30 -21.75
C ILE A 9 23.90 23.10 -21.79
N ALA A 10 22.97 23.12 -20.83
CA ALA A 10 21.73 22.36 -20.63
C ALA A 10 21.00 21.78 -21.86
N ILE A 11 20.29 20.65 -21.67
CA ILE A 11 19.12 20.11 -22.41
C ILE A 11 18.87 18.67 -21.89
N PHE A 12 17.71 18.13 -21.50
CA PHE A 12 16.37 18.62 -21.20
C PHE A 12 15.71 17.63 -20.22
N ALA A 13 14.98 18.16 -19.24
CA ALA A 13 13.98 17.43 -18.47
C ALA A 13 12.71 17.30 -19.31
N LEU A 14 12.37 16.08 -19.75
CA LEU A 14 11.05 15.73 -20.30
C LEU A 14 10.93 14.21 -20.33
N PHE A 15 10.70 13.62 -19.16
CA PHE A 15 10.21 12.24 -19.09
C PHE A 15 8.83 12.26 -18.47
N GLY A 16 7.81 12.07 -19.32
CA GLY A 16 6.47 11.71 -18.89
C GLY A 16 6.52 10.33 -18.23
N PHE A 17 6.78 10.31 -16.93
CA PHE A 17 6.72 9.11 -16.11
C PHE A 17 5.28 8.91 -15.64
N LEU A 18 4.54 8.08 -16.39
CA LEU A 18 3.34 7.42 -15.89
C LEU A 18 3.77 6.04 -15.37
N THR A 19 4.40 6.00 -14.20
CA THR A 19 4.79 4.74 -13.58
C THR A 19 3.56 4.13 -12.91
N LEU A 20 2.82 3.33 -13.67
CA LEU A 20 1.69 2.55 -13.18
C LEU A 20 2.18 1.35 -12.35
N CYS A 21 1.51 1.21 -11.21
CA CYS A 21 1.67 0.21 -10.17
C CYS A 21 1.84 -1.23 -10.72
N SER A 22 3.08 -1.67 -10.85
CA SER A 22 3.47 -3.05 -11.20
C SER A 22 4.99 -3.10 -11.35
N GLY A 23 5.66 -4.22 -11.07
CA GLY A 23 7.13 -4.35 -11.23
C GLY A 23 7.68 -4.19 -12.66
N PHE A 24 6.90 -3.62 -13.57
CA PHE A 24 7.31 -3.22 -14.91
C PHE A 24 7.82 -1.78 -14.89
N SER A 25 9.14 -1.61 -14.85
CA SER A 25 9.80 -0.32 -15.02
C SER A 25 10.28 -0.18 -16.46
N TYR A 26 9.98 0.95 -17.09
CA TYR A 26 10.48 1.28 -18.43
C TYR A 26 11.23 2.62 -18.40
N GLN A 27 12.28 2.71 -19.22
CA GLN A 27 13.00 3.95 -19.48
C GLN A 27 13.01 4.21 -20.98
N ILE A 28 12.36 5.29 -21.39
CA ILE A 28 12.56 5.87 -22.72
C ILE A 28 13.66 6.93 -22.57
N ARG A 29 14.58 7.04 -23.52
CA ARG A 29 15.56 8.14 -23.60
C ARG A 29 15.36 8.91 -24.89
N GLN A 30 15.16 10.21 -24.83
CA GLN A 30 15.21 11.04 -26.05
C GLN A 30 16.67 11.34 -26.39
N VAL A 31 17.03 11.23 -27.66
CA VAL A 31 18.35 11.56 -28.20
C VAL A 31 18.16 12.56 -29.33
N ILE A 32 18.96 13.62 -29.31
CA ILE A 32 19.02 14.62 -30.38
C ILE A 32 20.40 14.53 -30.99
N GLN A 33 20.48 14.18 -32.26
CA GLN A 33 21.73 14.04 -32.99
C GLN A 33 21.55 14.60 -34.40
N ASN A 34 22.43 15.52 -34.79
CA ASN A 34 22.42 16.16 -36.12
C ASN A 34 21.07 16.82 -36.50
N GLY A 35 20.35 17.38 -35.52
CA GLY A 35 19.05 18.04 -35.75
C GLY A 35 17.84 17.09 -35.79
N GLU A 36 18.05 15.77 -35.75
CA GLU A 36 16.98 14.79 -35.62
C GLU A 36 16.77 14.40 -34.16
N SER A 37 15.52 14.35 -33.72
CA SER A 37 15.14 13.79 -32.42
C SER A 37 14.59 12.38 -32.58
N TYR A 38 15.06 11.44 -31.76
CA TYR A 38 14.53 10.08 -31.70
C TYR A 38 14.50 9.57 -30.25
N PHE A 39 13.78 8.47 -30.02
CA PHE A 39 13.57 7.91 -28.69
C PHE A 39 14.16 6.51 -28.62
N ILE A 40 14.80 6.16 -27.49
CA ILE A 40 15.38 4.85 -27.24
C ILE A 40 14.61 4.16 -26.13
N TYR A 41 14.11 2.96 -26.37
CA TYR A 41 13.50 2.10 -25.36
C TYR A 41 14.01 0.67 -25.55
N ASN A 42 14.49 0.01 -24.47
CA ASN A 42 15.12 -1.32 -24.52
C ASN A 42 16.19 -1.47 -25.63
N GLY A 43 16.99 -0.41 -25.86
CA GLY A 43 18.05 -0.39 -26.88
C GLY A 43 17.57 -0.19 -28.33
N ARG A 44 16.25 -0.02 -28.56
CA ARG A 44 15.67 0.20 -29.90
C ARG A 44 15.35 1.68 -30.14
N ARG A 45 15.59 2.18 -31.36
CA ARG A 45 15.29 3.56 -31.81
C ARG A 45 13.84 3.65 -32.31
N TYR A 46 13.15 4.72 -31.93
CA TYR A 46 11.79 5.09 -32.33
C TYR A 46 11.81 6.53 -32.84
N GLY A 47 11.11 6.82 -33.94
CA GLY A 47 11.07 8.15 -34.53
C GLY A 47 10.27 9.14 -33.68
N THR A 48 9.23 8.65 -32.99
CA THR A 48 8.39 9.48 -32.12
C THR A 48 8.28 8.91 -30.70
N PHE A 49 7.90 9.76 -29.75
CA PHE A 49 7.62 9.35 -28.38
C PHE A 49 6.44 8.38 -28.32
N GLU A 50 5.44 8.59 -29.18
CA GLU A 50 4.25 7.75 -29.26
C GLU A 50 4.61 6.32 -29.73
N GLU A 51 5.51 6.18 -30.69
CA GLU A 51 6.03 4.88 -31.11
C GLU A 51 6.76 4.14 -29.98
N ALA A 52 7.61 4.85 -29.23
CA ALA A 52 8.30 4.29 -28.08
C ALA A 52 7.30 3.86 -26.99
N MET A 53 6.30 4.68 -26.69
CA MET A 53 5.23 4.37 -25.72
C MET A 53 4.34 3.22 -26.18
N ASN A 54 4.07 3.09 -27.48
CA ASN A 54 3.35 1.95 -28.04
C ASN A 54 4.13 0.64 -27.82
N GLN A 55 5.46 0.67 -27.95
CA GLN A 55 6.26 -0.51 -27.58
C GLN A 55 6.25 -0.76 -26.08
N VAL A 56 6.36 0.27 -25.24
CA VAL A 56 6.26 0.12 -23.78
C VAL A 56 4.96 -0.57 -23.40
N ARG A 57 3.81 -0.18 -23.99
CA ARG A 57 2.52 -0.83 -23.74
C ARG A 57 2.52 -2.31 -24.14
N LYS A 58 3.10 -2.65 -25.30
CA LYS A 58 3.23 -4.04 -25.74
C LYS A 58 4.09 -4.88 -24.80
N ASP A 59 5.24 -4.37 -24.39
CA ASP A 59 6.16 -5.04 -23.48
C ASP A 59 5.55 -5.16 -22.07
N MET A 60 4.78 -4.15 -21.66
CA MET A 60 4.00 -4.13 -20.42
C MET A 60 2.93 -5.22 -20.45
N ASP A 61 2.15 -5.30 -21.53
CA ASP A 61 1.15 -6.34 -21.73
C ASP A 61 1.79 -7.73 -21.75
N GLU A 62 2.93 -7.90 -22.44
CA GLU A 62 3.68 -9.15 -22.46
C GLU A 62 4.18 -9.54 -21.07
N TYR A 63 4.74 -8.59 -20.33
CA TYR A 63 5.21 -8.78 -18.96
C TYR A 63 4.07 -9.24 -18.04
N PHE A 64 2.89 -8.62 -18.12
CA PHE A 64 1.72 -9.05 -17.35
C PHE A 64 1.11 -10.36 -17.82
N ASN A 65 1.13 -10.63 -19.12
CA ASN A 65 0.71 -11.92 -19.67
C ASN A 65 1.63 -13.07 -19.20
N LYS A 66 2.93 -12.83 -19.06
CA LYS A 66 3.87 -13.81 -18.47
C LYS A 66 3.62 -14.04 -16.99
N LEU A 67 3.30 -13.00 -16.22
CA LEU A 67 3.00 -13.10 -14.79
C LEU A 67 1.67 -13.82 -14.50
N THR A 68 0.71 -13.76 -15.43
CA THR A 68 -0.62 -14.37 -15.29
C THR A 68 -0.71 -15.80 -15.83
N ARG A 69 0.26 -16.24 -16.65
CA ARG A 69 0.39 -17.65 -17.06
C ARG A 69 1.00 -18.48 -15.93
N LYS A 70 0.18 -19.17 -15.14
CA LYS A 70 0.65 -20.36 -14.41
C LYS A 70 1.02 -21.46 -15.42
N PRO A 71 2.15 -22.16 -15.29
CA PRO A 71 2.28 -23.46 -15.94
C PRO A 71 1.26 -24.41 -15.33
N SER A 72 0.65 -25.25 -16.17
CA SER A 72 -0.22 -26.35 -15.76
C SER A 72 0.56 -27.26 -14.81
N ILE A 73 0.34 -27.14 -13.50
CA ILE A 73 0.75 -28.17 -12.55
C ILE A 73 -0.27 -29.30 -12.72
N ILE A 74 0.10 -30.27 -13.56
CA ILE A 74 -0.46 -31.61 -13.48
C ILE A 74 -0.02 -32.13 -12.11
N TRP A 75 -0.96 -32.33 -11.20
CA TRP A 75 -0.71 -33.06 -9.96
C TRP A 75 -0.43 -34.52 -10.33
N ILE A 76 0.83 -34.86 -10.59
CA ILE A 76 1.27 -36.25 -10.47
C ILE A 76 1.48 -36.48 -8.98
N THR A 77 0.52 -37.11 -8.33
CA THR A 77 0.66 -37.64 -6.98
C THR A 77 1.71 -38.75 -6.98
N ARG A 78 2.99 -38.39 -6.81
CA ARG A 78 3.99 -39.32 -6.31
C ARG A 78 3.92 -39.32 -4.79
N THR A 79 3.20 -40.28 -4.23
CA THR A 79 3.29 -40.64 -2.82
C THR A 79 4.74 -41.03 -2.49
N PRO A 80 5.40 -40.38 -1.52
CA PRO A 80 6.67 -40.87 -0.99
C PRO A 80 6.40 -42.16 -0.19
N LYS A 81 7.08 -43.26 -0.52
CA LYS A 81 7.13 -44.45 0.36
C LYS A 81 7.82 -44.05 1.67
N ILE A 82 7.02 -43.84 2.72
CA ILE A 82 7.51 -43.72 4.10
C ILE A 82 7.89 -45.14 4.55
N GLN A 83 9.18 -45.38 4.80
CA GLN A 83 9.62 -46.59 5.51
C GLN A 83 9.26 -46.45 7.00
N PRO A 84 8.64 -47.47 7.64
CA PRO A 84 8.34 -47.39 9.06
C PRO A 84 9.61 -47.49 9.92
N LEU A 85 9.71 -46.60 10.92
CA LEU A 85 10.76 -46.63 11.94
C LEU A 85 10.62 -47.88 12.85
N PRO A 86 11.73 -48.45 13.37
CA PRO A 86 11.68 -49.66 14.17
C PRO A 86 11.11 -49.39 15.57
N VAL A 87 10.08 -50.18 15.94
CA VAL A 87 9.47 -50.18 17.27
C VAL A 87 10.37 -50.96 18.23
N ARG A 88 10.87 -50.31 19.27
CA ARG A 88 11.62 -50.93 20.36
C ARG A 88 10.64 -51.39 21.44
N THR A 89 10.45 -52.70 21.60
CA THR A 89 9.59 -53.29 22.64
C THR A 89 10.37 -53.50 23.94
N THR A 90 9.82 -53.03 25.06
CA THR A 90 10.26 -53.42 26.41
C THR A 90 9.33 -54.51 26.97
N PRO A 91 9.83 -55.58 27.62
CA PRO A 91 8.98 -56.67 28.12
C PRO A 91 8.26 -56.30 29.43
N ARG A 92 7.00 -56.76 29.57
CA ARG A 92 6.20 -56.68 30.80
C ARG A 92 6.22 -58.03 31.53
N PRO A 93 6.32 -58.08 32.88
CA PRO A 93 6.36 -59.35 33.61
C PRO A 93 4.97 -59.98 33.84
N ASN A 94 4.95 -61.31 33.81
CA ASN A 94 3.81 -62.21 34.02
C ASN A 94 3.61 -62.54 35.51
N LYS A 95 2.36 -62.48 36.00
CA LYS A 95 1.67 -63.61 36.70
C LYS A 95 0.20 -63.29 37.07
N PRO A 96 -0.68 -64.30 37.19
CA PRO A 96 -2.15 -64.15 37.26
C PRO A 96 -2.79 -64.59 38.60
N VAL A 97 -4.14 -64.57 38.65
CA VAL A 97 -5.13 -65.21 39.60
C VAL A 97 -5.81 -64.21 40.56
N ARG A 98 -7.14 -64.11 40.82
CA ARG A 98 -8.44 -64.71 40.39
C ARG A 98 -9.61 -63.77 40.89
N PRO A 99 -10.90 -64.00 40.55
CA PRO A 99 -11.98 -62.99 40.61
C PRO A 99 -12.93 -63.09 41.82
N VAL A 100 -13.61 -61.97 42.19
CA VAL A 100 -14.79 -61.98 43.07
C VAL A 100 -15.88 -60.97 42.60
N SER A 101 -17.02 -61.54 42.22
CA SER A 101 -18.45 -61.15 42.31
C SER A 101 -18.92 -59.70 42.59
N LYS A 102 -19.68 -59.17 41.60
CA LYS A 102 -20.98 -58.44 41.60
C LYS A 102 -21.40 -57.56 42.79
N THR A 103 -21.74 -56.30 42.50
CA THR A 103 -23.10 -55.75 42.78
C THR A 103 -23.44 -54.58 41.84
N THR A 104 -24.60 -54.67 41.20
CA THR A 104 -25.24 -53.65 40.35
C THR A 104 -26.04 -52.64 41.18
N ARG A 105 -25.98 -51.34 40.83
CA ARG A 105 -27.01 -50.35 41.22
C ARG A 105 -27.40 -49.45 40.05
N ARG A 106 -28.71 -49.27 39.93
CA ARG A 106 -29.50 -48.61 38.87
C ARG A 106 -29.53 -47.07 39.06
N PRO A 107 -29.65 -46.26 38.01
CA PRO A 107 -29.69 -44.79 38.11
C PRO A 107 -31.06 -44.26 38.59
N GLN A 108 -31.05 -43.15 39.35
CA GLN A 108 -32.25 -42.39 39.77
C GLN A 108 -32.46 -41.11 38.92
N PRO A 109 -33.71 -40.68 38.70
CA PRO A 109 -34.07 -39.49 37.91
C PRO A 109 -33.99 -38.16 38.68
N PRO A 110 -33.84 -37.01 37.99
CA PRO A 110 -33.77 -35.69 38.62
C PRO A 110 -35.15 -35.18 39.08
N LYS A 111 -35.15 -34.41 40.18
CA LYS A 111 -36.33 -33.78 40.81
C LYS A 111 -36.89 -32.59 40.01
N PRO A 112 -38.20 -32.27 40.11
CA PRO A 112 -38.86 -31.21 39.34
C PRO A 112 -38.64 -29.80 39.89
N ASN A 113 -38.52 -28.81 38.98
CA ASN A 113 -38.53 -27.38 39.29
C ASN A 113 -39.97 -26.87 39.54
N PRO A 114 -40.20 -25.96 40.50
CA PRO A 114 -41.50 -25.33 40.67
C PRO A 114 -41.82 -24.27 39.59
N ARG A 115 -43.11 -24.20 39.22
CA ARG A 115 -43.71 -23.30 38.22
C ARG A 115 -43.76 -21.83 38.68
N PRO A 116 -43.95 -20.87 37.74
CA PRO A 116 -43.60 -19.45 37.92
C PRO A 116 -44.70 -18.59 38.53
N SER A 117 -44.28 -17.59 39.31
CA SER A 117 -45.09 -16.45 39.75
C SER A 117 -45.19 -15.41 38.63
N SER A 118 -46.42 -14.99 38.32
CA SER A 118 -46.75 -13.93 37.37
C SER A 118 -46.30 -12.56 37.87
N ARG A 119 -45.26 -11.99 37.26
CA ARG A 119 -44.98 -10.55 37.32
C ARG A 119 -44.61 -10.07 35.92
N ILE A 120 -45.42 -9.16 35.39
CA ILE A 120 -45.22 -8.51 34.10
C ILE A 120 -43.97 -7.61 34.22
N PRO A 121 -42.91 -7.82 33.41
CA PRO A 121 -41.78 -6.91 33.37
C PRO A 121 -42.11 -5.66 32.51
N PRO A 122 -41.64 -4.46 32.89
CA PRO A 122 -41.85 -3.25 32.10
C PRO A 122 -41.05 -3.29 30.80
N LYS A 123 -41.58 -2.62 29.76
CA LYS A 123 -41.00 -2.54 28.40
C LYS A 123 -39.51 -2.14 28.44
N PRO A 124 -38.64 -2.76 27.62
CA PRO A 124 -37.24 -2.37 27.54
C PRO A 124 -37.10 -1.00 26.87
N VAL A 125 -36.66 -0.01 27.66
CA VAL A 125 -36.10 1.25 27.15
C VAL A 125 -34.74 0.90 26.53
N LYS A 126 -34.55 1.26 25.25
CA LYS A 126 -33.26 1.11 24.56
C LYS A 126 -32.15 1.79 25.38
N PRO A 127 -31.05 1.12 25.75
CA PRO A 127 -29.90 1.80 26.29
C PRO A 127 -29.34 2.72 25.20
N ALA A 128 -29.27 4.02 25.49
CA ALA A 128 -28.45 4.94 24.72
C ALA A 128 -27.01 4.42 24.78
N THR A 129 -26.48 4.00 23.63
CA THR A 129 -25.07 3.63 23.51
C THR A 129 -24.25 4.90 23.72
N GLN A 130 -23.86 5.15 24.97
CA GLN A 130 -22.75 6.04 25.27
C GLN A 130 -21.52 5.41 24.61
N SER A 131 -21.15 5.97 23.47
CA SER A 131 -19.88 5.69 22.82
C SER A 131 -18.78 6.17 23.76
N THR A 132 -18.31 5.29 24.64
CA THR A 132 -17.07 5.47 25.38
C THR A 132 -15.92 5.34 24.39
N THR A 133 -15.69 6.38 23.61
CA THR A 133 -14.40 6.57 22.92
C THR A 133 -13.36 6.77 24.02
N LYS A 134 -12.77 5.67 24.50
CA LYS A 134 -11.44 5.75 25.10
C LYS A 134 -10.54 6.43 24.06
N PRO A 135 -9.75 7.44 24.43
CA PRO A 135 -8.82 8.07 23.50
C PRO A 135 -7.95 6.97 22.91
N VAL A 136 -8.01 6.78 21.60
CA VAL A 136 -7.00 5.99 20.90
C VAL A 136 -5.69 6.69 21.21
N VAL A 137 -4.80 6.02 21.96
CA VAL A 137 -3.47 6.53 22.28
C VAL A 137 -2.74 6.72 20.96
N THR A 138 -2.86 7.92 20.40
CA THR A 138 -1.95 8.43 19.39
C THR A 138 -0.61 8.49 20.09
N GLN A 139 0.36 7.72 19.61
CA GLN A 139 1.75 7.89 20.01
C GLN A 139 2.06 9.39 19.95
N LYS A 140 2.73 9.94 20.97
CA LYS A 140 3.22 11.32 20.86
C LYS A 140 4.31 11.32 19.78
N PRO A 141 4.32 12.29 18.84
CA PRO A 141 5.41 12.39 17.89
C PRO A 141 6.75 12.44 18.61
N PRO A 142 7.76 11.68 18.17
CA PRO A 142 9.07 11.73 18.79
C PRO A 142 9.69 13.12 18.66
N ASN A 143 10.47 13.51 19.67
CA ASN A 143 11.31 14.70 19.56
C ASN A 143 12.29 14.50 18.40
N ASN A 144 12.47 15.50 17.55
CA ASN A 144 13.24 15.39 16.30
C ASN A 144 12.73 14.26 15.37
N ARG A 145 11.40 14.23 15.16
CA ARG A 145 10.69 13.25 14.30
C ARG A 145 11.40 12.96 12.96
N ILE A 146 11.97 13.99 12.32
CA ILE A 146 12.71 13.84 11.07
C ILE A 146 14.17 14.24 11.29
N ASP A 147 15.07 13.30 11.01
CA ASP A 147 16.52 13.53 11.00
C ASP A 147 16.91 14.50 9.86
N ARG A 148 17.82 15.43 10.17
CA ARG A 148 18.33 16.44 9.23
C ARG A 148 18.89 15.84 7.94
N LYS A 149 19.39 14.59 7.95
CA LYS A 149 19.87 13.90 6.73
C LYS A 149 18.78 13.65 5.67
N TYR A 150 17.50 13.74 6.04
CA TYR A 150 16.38 13.61 5.10
C TYR A 150 15.85 14.96 4.60
N ILE A 151 16.36 16.07 5.13
CA ILE A 151 15.94 17.43 4.77
C ILE A 151 16.81 17.89 3.58
N PRO A 152 16.22 18.15 2.40
CA PRO A 152 16.98 18.61 1.25
C PRO A 152 17.50 20.04 1.46
N SER A 153 18.54 20.41 0.72
CA SER A 153 19.04 21.78 0.71
C SER A 153 18.09 22.72 -0.05
N ALA A 154 18.10 24.01 0.30
CA ALA A 154 17.32 25.02 -0.43
C ALA A 154 17.67 25.04 -1.92
N ALA A 155 18.97 24.91 -2.25
CA ALA A 155 19.46 24.86 -3.62
C ALA A 155 18.90 23.66 -4.43
N GLU A 156 18.63 22.51 -3.80
CA GLU A 156 17.98 21.38 -4.46
C GLU A 156 16.51 21.68 -4.77
N VAL A 157 15.82 22.44 -3.91
CA VAL A 157 14.41 22.80 -4.07
C VAL A 157 14.24 23.92 -5.10
N ASP A 158 15.15 24.89 -5.14
CA ASP A 158 15.09 26.02 -6.08
C ASP A 158 15.35 25.60 -7.53
N LYS A 159 16.07 24.49 -7.73
CA LYS A 159 16.35 23.90 -9.05
C LYS A 159 15.21 23.02 -9.58
N LEU A 160 14.12 22.84 -8.83
CA LEU A 160 13.04 21.94 -9.22
C LEU A 160 12.19 22.54 -10.35
N TYR A 161 11.93 21.72 -11.37
CA TYR A 161 10.94 22.04 -12.39
C TYR A 161 9.54 22.07 -11.79
N THR A 162 8.81 23.16 -12.04
CA THR A 162 7.46 23.40 -11.54
C THR A 162 6.43 22.94 -12.56
N PHE A 163 5.53 22.06 -12.14
CA PHE A 163 4.33 21.69 -12.90
C PHE A 163 3.11 22.45 -12.37
N ASP A 164 2.14 22.69 -13.25
CA ASP A 164 0.84 23.22 -12.86
C ASP A 164 0.01 22.12 -12.20
N VAL A 165 -0.11 22.20 -10.88
CA VAL A 165 -0.84 21.22 -10.09
C VAL A 165 -2.31 21.12 -10.48
N ASN A 166 -2.95 22.21 -10.91
CA ASN A 166 -4.37 22.18 -11.31
C ASN A 166 -4.55 21.42 -12.62
N LYS A 167 -3.61 21.57 -13.56
CA LYS A 167 -3.60 20.79 -14.80
C LYS A 167 -3.28 19.32 -14.55
N GLU A 168 -2.27 19.03 -13.73
CA GLU A 168 -1.84 17.65 -13.42
C GLU A 168 -2.86 16.87 -12.57
N LYS A 169 -3.67 17.57 -11.76
CA LYS A 169 -4.76 17.00 -10.94
C LYS A 169 -5.86 16.36 -11.78
N LEU A 170 -6.18 16.97 -12.92
CA LEU A 170 -7.30 16.55 -13.78
C LEU A 170 -6.96 15.34 -14.67
N LYS A 171 -5.66 15.06 -14.87
CA LYS A 171 -5.22 13.88 -15.63
C LYS A 171 -5.57 12.61 -14.88
N ASP A 172 -6.28 11.70 -15.56
CA ASP A 172 -6.72 10.41 -15.03
C ASP A 172 -7.61 10.51 -13.77
N SER A 173 -8.25 11.66 -13.55
CA SER A 173 -9.12 11.88 -12.39
C SER A 173 -10.28 10.88 -12.36
N SER A 174 -10.60 10.35 -11.17
CA SER A 174 -11.81 9.57 -10.92
C SER A 174 -13.07 10.43 -10.75
N GLY A 175 -12.95 11.74 -10.98
CA GLY A 175 -14.04 12.69 -11.09
C GLY A 175 -14.18 13.64 -9.90
N PRO A 176 -15.31 14.38 -9.83
CA PRO A 176 -15.45 15.56 -8.97
C PRO A 176 -15.21 15.33 -7.48
N PHE A 177 -15.46 14.11 -7.00
CA PHE A 177 -15.26 13.77 -5.60
C PHE A 177 -13.78 13.78 -5.20
N SER A 178 -12.89 13.13 -5.97
CA SER A 178 -11.47 13.08 -5.61
C SER A 178 -10.82 14.45 -5.78
N ASP A 179 -11.25 15.22 -6.79
CA ASP A 179 -10.85 16.61 -7.01
C ASP A 179 -11.25 17.51 -5.83
N LYS A 180 -12.50 17.41 -5.37
CA LYS A 180 -12.99 18.18 -4.21
C LYS A 180 -12.24 17.84 -2.93
N VAL A 181 -12.02 16.55 -2.65
CA VAL A 181 -11.26 16.12 -1.47
C VAL A 181 -9.85 16.69 -1.51
N TYR A 182 -9.20 16.65 -2.67
CA TYR A 182 -7.88 17.21 -2.87
C TYR A 182 -7.87 18.72 -2.59
N ASP A 183 -8.78 19.48 -3.20
CA ASP A 183 -8.84 20.95 -3.05
C ASP A 183 -9.14 21.38 -1.59
N GLU A 184 -9.90 20.57 -0.84
CA GLU A 184 -10.14 20.79 0.58
C GLU A 184 -8.91 20.49 1.45
N VAL A 185 -8.21 19.38 1.19
CA VAL A 185 -7.11 18.92 2.03
C VAL A 185 -5.82 19.67 1.75
N TRP A 186 -5.54 20.01 0.49
CA TRP A 186 -4.28 20.60 0.04
C TRP A 186 -4.31 22.12 -0.11
N ARG A 187 -5.44 22.76 0.24
CA ARG A 187 -5.54 24.23 0.28
C ARG A 187 -4.40 24.83 1.09
N GLY A 188 -3.69 25.78 0.48
CA GLY A 188 -2.58 26.52 1.09
C GLY A 188 -1.33 25.69 1.38
N TYR A 189 -1.22 24.45 0.87
CA TYR A 189 0.01 23.67 0.99
C TYR A 189 1.14 24.32 0.18
N ASP A 190 2.32 24.43 0.78
CA ASP A 190 3.50 25.06 0.18
C ASP A 190 4.73 24.16 0.36
N TYR A 191 5.05 23.40 -0.70
CA TYR A 191 6.18 22.47 -0.70
C TYR A 191 7.54 23.18 -0.56
N LYS A 192 7.65 24.47 -0.93
CA LYS A 192 8.88 25.27 -0.78
C LYS A 192 9.09 25.74 0.66
N LYS A 193 8.06 25.70 1.51
CA LYS A 193 8.22 25.87 2.96
C LYS A 193 8.37 24.55 3.67
N ASP A 194 7.57 23.56 3.28
CA ASP A 194 7.48 22.29 4.01
C ASP A 194 8.76 21.45 3.92
N PHE A 195 9.57 21.59 2.86
CA PHE A 195 10.84 20.87 2.75
C PHE A 195 11.76 21.12 3.95
N LYS A 196 11.71 22.33 4.56
CA LYS A 196 12.56 22.73 5.70
C LYS A 196 12.28 21.89 6.95
N THR A 197 11.09 21.29 7.03
CA THR A 197 10.70 20.38 8.12
C THR A 197 10.87 18.91 7.72
N GLY A 198 11.40 18.67 6.52
CA GLY A 198 11.45 17.35 5.91
C GLY A 198 10.08 16.87 5.43
N TYR A 199 9.11 17.76 5.15
CA TYR A 199 7.75 17.51 4.66
C TYR A 199 6.69 17.08 5.70
N LEU A 200 6.74 17.62 6.92
CA LEU A 200 5.81 17.23 7.98
C LEU A 200 4.35 17.59 7.67
N ASP A 201 4.08 18.73 7.04
CA ASP A 201 2.70 19.10 6.64
C ASP A 201 2.18 18.12 5.59
N MET A 202 3.00 17.77 4.60
CA MET A 202 2.65 16.79 3.56
C MET A 202 2.23 15.45 4.15
N ARG A 203 2.96 14.92 5.14
CA ARG A 203 2.62 13.65 5.81
C ARG A 203 1.27 13.70 6.51
N ASN A 204 0.98 14.80 7.21
CA ASN A 204 -0.29 14.99 7.90
C ASN A 204 -1.44 15.10 6.89
N ARG A 205 -1.23 15.75 5.75
CA ARG A 205 -2.22 15.87 4.67
C ARG A 205 -2.47 14.56 3.95
N ILE A 206 -1.44 13.73 3.71
CA ILE A 206 -1.61 12.37 3.18
C ILE A 206 -2.55 11.54 4.07
N LEU A 207 -2.34 11.57 5.40
CA LEU A 207 -3.24 10.89 6.35
C LEU A 207 -4.67 11.46 6.26
N LYS A 208 -4.79 12.79 6.24
CA LYS A 208 -6.10 13.48 6.18
C LYS A 208 -6.86 13.12 4.91
N GLU A 209 -6.22 13.17 3.74
CA GLU A 209 -6.80 12.81 2.45
C GLU A 209 -7.20 11.34 2.40
N THR A 210 -6.30 10.44 2.85
CA THR A 210 -6.59 9.01 2.97
C THR A 210 -7.84 8.77 3.82
N ASN A 211 -7.98 9.46 4.95
CA ASN A 211 -9.12 9.31 5.84
C ASN A 211 -10.42 9.90 5.28
N ARG A 212 -10.36 10.92 4.41
CA ARG A 212 -11.54 11.39 3.66
C ARG A 212 -12.03 10.34 2.66
N TYR A 213 -11.12 9.68 1.96
CA TYR A 213 -11.47 8.56 1.07
C TYR A 213 -12.03 7.37 1.85
N ARG A 214 -11.36 6.95 2.93
CA ARG A 214 -11.85 5.85 3.79
C ARG A 214 -13.25 6.10 4.35
N GLN A 215 -13.54 7.34 4.76
CA GLN A 215 -14.87 7.74 5.20
C GLN A 215 -15.92 7.53 4.10
N ALA A 216 -15.63 7.92 2.86
CA ALA A 216 -16.55 7.77 1.73
C ALA A 216 -16.80 6.29 1.36
N HIS A 217 -15.81 5.42 1.58
CA HIS A 217 -15.95 3.97 1.42
C HIS A 217 -16.51 3.27 2.67
N GLY A 218 -16.85 4.03 3.71
CA GLY A 218 -17.47 3.50 4.91
C GLY A 218 -16.59 2.63 5.79
N VAL A 219 -15.26 2.77 5.67
CA VAL A 219 -14.28 2.01 6.48
C VAL A 219 -13.66 2.91 7.56
N PRO A 220 -13.20 2.35 8.70
CA PRO A 220 -12.63 3.15 9.79
C PRO A 220 -11.41 3.97 9.37
N PRO A 221 -11.18 5.17 9.93
CA PRO A 221 -9.99 5.97 9.63
C PRO A 221 -8.71 5.26 10.10
N LEU A 222 -7.60 5.55 9.43
CA LEU A 222 -6.25 5.17 9.88
C LEU A 222 -5.75 6.11 10.96
N THR A 223 -4.92 5.58 11.85
CA THR A 223 -4.07 6.37 12.75
C THR A 223 -2.63 6.42 12.25
N TYR A 224 -1.90 7.47 12.61
CA TYR A 224 -0.49 7.57 12.24
C TYR A 224 0.40 6.71 13.15
N ASP A 225 1.42 6.07 12.59
CA ASP A 225 2.41 5.26 13.32
C ASP A 225 3.83 5.72 12.96
N TYR A 226 4.60 6.11 13.98
CA TYR A 226 5.93 6.70 13.76
C TYR A 226 7.00 5.65 13.46
N ASP A 227 6.80 4.38 13.84
CA ASP A 227 7.72 3.30 13.47
C ASP A 227 7.56 2.96 11.98
N LEU A 228 6.32 2.95 11.47
CA LEU A 228 6.06 2.87 10.04
C LEU A 228 6.65 4.05 9.28
N GLU A 229 6.50 5.28 9.80
CA GLU A 229 7.10 6.46 9.18
C GLU A 229 8.61 6.34 9.06
N LYS A 230 9.28 5.93 10.14
CA LYS A 230 10.73 5.74 10.14
C LYS A 230 11.15 4.74 9.07
N ALA A 231 10.49 3.58 9.00
CA ALA A 231 10.77 2.56 7.99
C ALA A 231 10.49 3.06 6.56
N SER A 232 9.38 3.77 6.35
CA SER A 232 9.07 4.40 5.06
C SER A 232 10.08 5.48 4.68
N GLN A 233 10.59 6.25 5.64
CA GLN A 233 11.57 7.31 5.39
C GLN A 233 12.94 6.76 5.00
N GLU A 234 13.38 5.71 5.68
CA GLU A 234 14.59 4.96 5.33
C GLU A 234 14.47 4.39 3.91
N TYR A 235 13.32 3.82 3.57
CA TYR A 235 13.10 3.26 2.24
C TYR A 235 12.96 4.32 1.14
N ALA A 236 12.29 5.45 1.41
CA ALA A 236 12.22 6.58 0.48
C ALA A 236 13.61 7.12 0.15
N LYS A 237 14.50 7.18 1.15
CA LYS A 237 15.91 7.54 0.96
C LYS A 237 16.64 6.53 0.07
N TYR A 238 16.48 5.24 0.35
CA TYR A 238 17.05 4.16 -0.46
C TYR A 238 16.61 4.27 -1.94
N LEU A 239 15.31 4.40 -2.19
CA LEU A 239 14.79 4.59 -3.55
C LEU A 239 15.40 5.82 -4.24
N GLY A 240 15.53 6.93 -3.53
CA GLY A 240 16.12 8.15 -4.09
C GLY A 240 17.61 8.02 -4.38
N ASP A 241 18.40 7.49 -3.44
CA ASP A 241 19.85 7.37 -3.58
C ASP A 241 20.25 6.44 -4.73
N TYR A 242 19.47 5.37 -4.95
CA TYR A 242 19.70 4.40 -6.03
C TYR A 242 18.84 4.66 -7.28
N ASN A 243 18.03 5.72 -7.29
CA ASN A 243 17.11 6.06 -8.38
C ASN A 243 16.17 4.90 -8.78
N LEU A 244 15.65 4.17 -7.79
CA LEU A 244 14.79 3.00 -7.95
C LEU A 244 13.30 3.34 -7.80
N PHE A 245 12.42 2.45 -8.25
CA PHE A 245 10.98 2.52 -8.00
C PHE A 245 10.41 1.10 -7.87
N GLU A 246 10.66 0.49 -6.72
CA GLU A 246 10.31 -0.91 -6.42
C GLU A 246 9.86 -1.05 -4.96
N HIS A 247 9.03 -2.06 -4.70
CA HIS A 247 8.51 -2.30 -3.35
C HIS A 247 9.56 -2.80 -2.37
N ASP A 248 9.45 -2.38 -1.11
CA ASP A 248 10.38 -2.82 -0.06
C ASP A 248 10.26 -4.33 0.18
N PRO A 249 11.32 -5.12 -0.07
CA PRO A 249 11.28 -6.57 0.13
C PRO A 249 10.99 -6.97 1.58
N LYS A 250 11.26 -6.09 2.55
CA LYS A 250 11.01 -6.33 3.98
C LYS A 250 9.52 -6.29 4.35
N ASN A 251 8.66 -5.72 3.50
CA ASN A 251 7.23 -5.60 3.78
C ASN A 251 6.57 -6.95 4.06
N ARG A 252 6.97 -8.01 3.33
CA ARG A 252 6.42 -9.35 3.48
C ARG A 252 6.68 -9.94 4.86
N GLU A 253 7.92 -9.83 5.34
CA GLU A 253 8.31 -10.33 6.67
C GLU A 253 7.57 -9.57 7.79
N LYS A 254 7.38 -8.25 7.60
CA LYS A 254 6.72 -7.39 8.59
C LYS A 254 5.18 -7.40 8.51
N GLY A 255 4.61 -8.06 7.50
CA GLY A 255 3.16 -8.03 7.26
C GLY A 255 2.64 -6.63 6.92
N TRP A 256 3.45 -5.80 6.28
CA TRP A 256 3.11 -4.43 5.89
C TRP A 256 2.61 -4.37 4.45
N GLY A 257 1.67 -3.47 4.18
CA GLY A 257 1.33 -3.01 2.83
C GLY A 257 2.14 -1.76 2.46
N GLU A 258 2.15 -1.39 1.18
CA GLU A 258 2.90 -0.22 0.73
C GLU A 258 2.29 0.45 -0.50
N ASN A 259 2.27 1.78 -0.49
CA ASN A 259 2.09 2.60 -1.69
C ASN A 259 3.34 3.41 -1.97
N LEU A 260 3.69 3.53 -3.24
CA LEU A 260 4.84 4.30 -3.73
C LEU A 260 4.36 5.38 -4.70
N ALA A 261 4.98 6.55 -4.64
CA ALA A 261 4.86 7.56 -5.67
C ALA A 261 6.22 8.23 -5.92
N ARG A 262 6.47 8.56 -7.17
CA ARG A 262 7.63 9.31 -7.62
C ARG A 262 7.15 10.45 -8.50
N LEU A 263 7.30 11.67 -8.02
CA LEU A 263 6.70 12.89 -8.61
C LEU A 263 7.73 14.04 -8.57
N SER A 264 7.52 15.11 -9.33
CA SER A 264 8.18 16.39 -8.99
C SER A 264 7.60 16.92 -7.67
N ALA A 265 8.41 17.59 -6.85
CA ALA A 265 7.92 18.11 -5.57
C ALA A 265 6.75 19.10 -5.72
N SER A 266 6.72 19.85 -6.84
CA SER A 266 5.63 20.80 -7.15
C SER A 266 4.26 20.13 -7.29
N ILE A 267 4.22 18.84 -7.60
CA ILE A 267 3.01 18.02 -7.71
C ILE A 267 3.02 16.84 -6.73
N GLY A 268 3.91 16.86 -5.73
CA GLY A 268 4.02 15.81 -4.72
C GLY A 268 2.72 15.60 -3.95
N SER A 269 1.95 16.68 -3.74
CA SER A 269 0.62 16.64 -3.13
C SER A 269 -0.37 15.73 -3.87
N LEU A 270 -0.18 15.48 -5.17
CA LEU A 270 -1.06 14.61 -5.95
C LEU A 270 -0.86 13.10 -5.67
N ALA A 271 0.14 12.70 -4.88
CA ALA A 271 0.46 11.28 -4.64
C ALA A 271 -0.77 10.48 -4.16
N THR A 272 -1.42 10.94 -3.09
CA THR A 272 -2.56 10.23 -2.49
C THR A 272 -3.81 10.31 -3.35
N LYS A 273 -4.06 11.44 -4.01
CA LYS A 273 -5.12 11.56 -5.01
C LYS A 273 -4.94 10.55 -6.15
N LYS A 274 -3.75 10.48 -6.75
CA LYS A 274 -3.47 9.56 -7.88
C LYS A 274 -3.60 8.10 -7.48
N TRP A 275 -3.18 7.74 -6.27
CA TRP A 275 -3.46 6.41 -5.71
C TRP A 275 -4.95 6.13 -5.60
N TYR A 276 -5.76 7.11 -5.18
CA TYR A 276 -7.20 6.94 -5.06
C TYR A 276 -7.91 6.89 -6.42
N ASP A 277 -7.47 7.69 -7.39
CA ASP A 277 -8.08 7.78 -8.73
C ASP A 277 -8.03 6.47 -9.52
N GLU A 278 -7.21 5.51 -9.09
CA GLU A 278 -7.25 4.11 -9.52
C GLU A 278 -8.63 3.45 -9.34
N VAL A 279 -9.49 3.96 -8.45
CA VAL A 279 -10.86 3.48 -8.24
C VAL A 279 -11.69 3.41 -9.53
N ARG A 280 -11.41 4.30 -10.51
CA ARG A 280 -12.10 4.30 -11.81
C ARG A 280 -11.85 3.02 -12.63
N MET A 281 -10.77 2.28 -12.30
CA MET A 281 -10.38 1.03 -12.94
C MET A 281 -10.74 -0.21 -12.10
N HIS A 282 -11.29 -0.02 -10.89
CA HIS A 282 -11.63 -1.12 -9.99
C HIS A 282 -13.03 -1.67 -10.28
N ASP A 283 -13.08 -2.94 -10.69
CA ASP A 283 -14.33 -3.66 -10.92
C ASP A 283 -14.84 -4.25 -9.60
N PHE A 284 -15.79 -3.57 -8.95
CA PHE A 284 -16.41 -4.01 -7.70
C PHE A 284 -17.26 -5.28 -7.84
N SER A 285 -17.62 -5.71 -9.06
CA SER A 285 -18.36 -6.97 -9.25
C SER A 285 -17.45 -8.19 -9.08
N LYS A 286 -16.20 -8.09 -9.54
CA LYS A 286 -15.16 -9.12 -9.32
C LYS A 286 -14.46 -8.93 -7.98
N ASN A 287 -14.27 -7.68 -7.59
CA ASN A 287 -13.63 -7.20 -6.37
C ASN A 287 -12.41 -8.03 -5.98
N GLN A 288 -11.37 -7.94 -6.81
CA GLN A 288 -10.12 -8.67 -6.65
C GLN A 288 -8.95 -7.75 -7.00
N PHE A 289 -7.73 -8.21 -6.71
CA PHE A 289 -6.53 -7.49 -7.12
C PHE A 289 -6.48 -7.36 -8.65
N SER A 290 -6.19 -6.16 -9.14
CA SER A 290 -5.79 -5.91 -10.52
C SER A 290 -4.63 -4.94 -10.56
N TYR A 291 -3.81 -5.06 -11.60
CA TYR A 291 -2.77 -4.07 -11.85
C TYR A 291 -3.42 -2.71 -12.08
N GLY A 292 -2.83 -1.67 -11.49
CA GLY A 292 -3.38 -0.32 -11.51
C GLY A 292 -4.51 -0.05 -10.52
N THR A 293 -4.92 -1.00 -9.66
CA THR A 293 -5.88 -0.73 -8.56
C THR A 293 -5.30 -0.98 -7.16
N GLY A 294 -4.07 -1.46 -7.11
CA GLY A 294 -3.39 -1.84 -5.88
C GLY A 294 -3.23 -0.68 -4.89
N HIS A 295 -2.99 0.54 -5.36
CA HIS A 295 -2.84 1.68 -4.45
C HIS A 295 -4.18 2.12 -3.87
N PHE A 296 -5.22 2.19 -4.70
CA PHE A 296 -6.58 2.49 -4.25
C PHE A 296 -7.03 1.47 -3.18
N THR A 297 -6.89 0.19 -3.49
CA THR A 297 -7.35 -0.90 -2.60
C THR A 297 -6.58 -0.93 -1.28
N ALA A 298 -5.28 -0.61 -1.29
CA ALA A 298 -4.50 -0.43 -0.06
C ALA A 298 -4.98 0.76 0.79
N LEU A 299 -5.31 1.90 0.17
CA LEU A 299 -5.82 3.08 0.88
C LEU A 299 -7.14 2.80 1.61
N VAL A 300 -8.07 2.10 0.96
CA VAL A 300 -9.42 1.86 1.49
C VAL A 300 -9.59 0.51 2.19
N TRP A 301 -8.51 -0.26 2.35
CA TRP A 301 -8.57 -1.57 2.99
C TRP A 301 -9.10 -1.49 4.44
N LYS A 302 -10.28 -2.04 4.70
CA LYS A 302 -10.99 -1.92 6.00
C LYS A 302 -10.17 -2.38 7.20
N ASP A 303 -9.43 -3.48 7.05
CA ASP A 303 -8.70 -4.10 8.14
C ASP A 303 -7.38 -3.40 8.45
N THR A 304 -6.86 -2.57 7.54
CA THR A 304 -5.70 -1.71 7.80
C THR A 304 -6.06 -0.69 8.88
N LYS A 305 -5.17 -0.51 9.87
CA LYS A 305 -5.41 0.36 11.03
C LYS A 305 -4.46 1.54 11.10
N LYS A 306 -3.22 1.36 10.66
CA LYS A 306 -2.21 2.41 10.76
C LYS A 306 -1.46 2.64 9.47
N VAL A 307 -0.93 3.85 9.33
CA VAL A 307 -0.06 4.28 8.24
C VAL A 307 1.09 5.11 8.78
N GLY A 308 2.26 4.99 8.16
CA GLY A 308 3.36 5.93 8.31
C GLY A 308 3.98 6.18 6.94
N CYS A 309 4.44 7.42 6.69
CA CYS A 309 4.93 7.80 5.36
C CYS A 309 6.29 8.48 5.41
N GLY A 310 7.17 8.09 4.50
CA GLY A 310 8.47 8.67 4.24
C GLY A 310 8.44 9.51 2.97
N ILE A 311 9.13 10.65 3.01
CA ILE A 311 9.23 11.57 1.88
C ILE A 311 10.69 11.96 1.72
N TYR A 312 11.26 11.75 0.53
CA TYR A 312 12.65 12.08 0.25
C TYR A 312 12.76 12.74 -1.11
N LEU A 313 13.44 13.89 -1.17
CA LEU A 313 13.74 14.59 -2.42
C LEU A 313 15.16 14.22 -2.86
N LYS A 314 15.30 13.71 -4.09
CA LYS A 314 16.60 13.44 -4.69
C LYS A 314 16.56 13.69 -6.19
N THR A 315 17.51 14.48 -6.69
CA THR A 315 17.71 14.69 -8.14
C THR A 315 16.40 15.06 -8.86
N GLY A 316 15.66 16.04 -8.33
CA GLY A 316 14.41 16.51 -8.93
C GLY A 316 13.17 15.67 -8.64
N ASN A 317 13.33 14.50 -8.00
CA ASN A 317 12.24 13.55 -7.74
C ASN A 317 11.92 13.49 -6.25
N LEU A 318 10.63 13.62 -5.93
CA LEU A 318 10.06 13.38 -4.63
C LEU A 318 9.58 11.93 -4.57
N TYR A 319 10.22 11.14 -3.72
CA TYR A 319 9.86 9.76 -3.41
C TYR A 319 8.95 9.77 -2.20
N VAL A 320 7.72 9.33 -2.38
CA VAL A 320 6.71 9.18 -1.32
C VAL A 320 6.47 7.69 -1.12
N VAL A 321 6.74 7.21 0.10
CA VAL A 321 6.53 5.82 0.51
C VAL A 321 5.56 5.84 1.67
N CYS A 322 4.44 5.14 1.59
CA CYS A 322 3.54 4.97 2.74
C CYS A 322 3.40 3.49 3.04
N LYS A 323 3.74 3.07 4.26
CA LYS A 323 3.57 1.71 4.74
C LYS A 323 2.33 1.60 5.61
N TYR A 324 1.67 0.45 5.54
CA TYR A 324 0.37 0.20 6.16
C TYR A 324 0.42 -1.05 7.03
N THR A 325 -0.23 -1.04 8.19
CA THR A 325 -0.38 -2.25 9.02
C THR A 325 -1.79 -2.40 9.62
N PRO A 326 -2.36 -3.63 9.64
CA PRO A 326 -1.97 -4.78 8.84
C PRO A 326 -1.93 -4.47 7.33
N GLY A 327 -1.12 -5.20 6.57
CA GLY A 327 -1.04 -5.03 5.13
C GLY A 327 -2.37 -5.34 4.42
N GLY A 328 -2.68 -4.56 3.39
CA GLY A 328 -3.85 -4.76 2.54
C GLY A 328 -3.59 -5.70 1.37
N ASN A 329 -4.53 -5.72 0.41
CA ASN A 329 -4.44 -6.45 -0.86
C ASN A 329 -4.21 -7.96 -0.70
N VAL A 330 -4.69 -8.52 0.40
CA VAL A 330 -4.59 -9.97 0.67
C VAL A 330 -5.57 -10.71 -0.25
N TYR A 331 -5.05 -11.72 -0.95
CA TYR A 331 -5.84 -12.58 -1.81
C TYR A 331 -7.04 -13.17 -1.04
N ASN A 332 -8.20 -13.26 -1.71
CA ASN A 332 -9.49 -13.72 -1.15
C ASN A 332 -10.07 -12.89 0.02
N LYS A 333 -9.56 -11.68 0.29
CA LYS A 333 -10.07 -10.81 1.36
C LYS A 333 -10.71 -9.50 0.88
N PHE A 334 -10.74 -9.25 -0.42
CA PHE A 334 -11.25 -8.01 -1.03
C PHE A 334 -12.72 -7.74 -0.71
N ASN A 335 -13.60 -8.74 -0.82
CA ASN A 335 -15.03 -8.61 -0.47
C ASN A 335 -15.30 -8.20 0.98
N GLN A 336 -14.34 -8.39 1.88
CA GLN A 336 -14.43 -8.00 3.28
C GLN A 336 -13.83 -6.62 3.55
N ASN A 337 -13.08 -6.07 2.59
CA ASN A 337 -12.15 -4.97 2.83
C ASN A 337 -12.27 -3.79 1.86
N VAL A 338 -12.76 -4.00 0.64
CA VAL A 338 -12.87 -2.98 -0.41
C VAL A 338 -14.34 -2.86 -0.79
N PHE A 339 -14.93 -1.72 -0.47
CA PHE A 339 -16.34 -1.42 -0.70
C PHE A 339 -16.48 -0.29 -1.71
N PRO A 340 -17.59 -0.20 -2.47
CA PRO A 340 -17.89 1.00 -3.24
C PRO A 340 -18.08 2.21 -2.31
N ARG A 341 -18.03 3.42 -2.89
CA ARG A 341 -18.42 4.63 -2.15
C ARG A 341 -19.88 4.53 -1.72
N ARG A 342 -20.20 5.04 -0.53
CA ARG A 342 -21.59 5.14 -0.06
C ARG A 342 -22.38 6.11 -0.95
N GLY A 343 -23.59 5.71 -1.34
CA GLY A 343 -24.49 6.54 -2.15
C GLY A 343 -24.14 6.57 -3.65
N GLN A 344 -23.45 5.54 -4.15
CA GLN A 344 -23.24 5.29 -5.57
C GLN A 344 -23.95 4.02 -6.02
#